data_AF-A0A174W4Y9-F1
#
_entry.id   AF-A0A174W4Y9-F1
#
_cell.length_a   1.000
_cell.length_b   1.000
_cell.length_c   1.000
_cell.angle_alpha   90.00
_cell.angle_beta   90.00
_cell.angle_gamma   90.00
#
_symmetry.space_group_name_H-M   'P 1'
#
loop_
_entity.id
_entity.type
_entity.pdbx_description
1 polymer ?
#
loop_
_entity_poly.entity_id
_entity_poly.type
_entity_poly.pdbx_seq_one_letter_code
_entity_poly.pdbx_strand_id
1 'polypeptide(L)'
;MGFTKGMSGNPAGRSPGVPNRTTKDIREFIAKLIGDNMGRIQADLDSLDPKDRLVMIEKLMQYCVPKMQSVAIEETEKKNTALELLRYTASYKNKN
;
A
#
# COMPACT_ATOMS: atom_id res chain seq x y z
N MET A 1 -27.90 -0.70 -36.72
CA MET A 1 -27.75 -1.70 -35.63
C MET A 1 -27.19 -1.00 -34.40
N GLY A 2 -27.94 -0.98 -33.30
CA GLY A 2 -27.48 -0.44 -32.01
C GLY A 2 -27.17 -1.57 -31.03
N PHE A 3 -26.45 -1.26 -29.95
CA PHE A 3 -26.11 -2.22 -28.90
C PHE A 3 -27.37 -2.87 -28.30
N THR A 4 -27.34 -4.18 -28.10
CA THR A 4 -28.43 -4.93 -27.46
C THR A 4 -28.46 -4.62 -25.97
N LYS A 5 -29.66 -4.37 -25.43
CA LYS A 5 -29.86 -4.09 -24.01
C LYS A 5 -29.36 -5.28 -23.18
N GLY A 6 -28.35 -5.05 -22.35
CA GLY A 6 -27.69 -6.09 -21.54
C GLY A 6 -26.32 -6.55 -22.04
N MET A 7 -25.88 -6.12 -23.24
CA MET A 7 -24.50 -6.33 -23.70
C MET A 7 -23.75 -5.00 -23.72
N SER A 8 -22.65 -4.94 -22.95
CA SER A 8 -21.68 -3.86 -23.07
C SER A 8 -21.09 -3.87 -24.49
N GLY A 9 -21.05 -2.71 -25.16
CA GLY A 9 -20.32 -2.54 -26.42
C GLY A 9 -18.81 -2.79 -26.30
N ASN A 10 -18.30 -2.91 -25.08
CA ASN A 10 -16.96 -3.40 -24.78
C ASN A 10 -17.07 -4.70 -23.94
N PRO A 11 -17.11 -5.88 -24.58
CA PRO A 11 -17.17 -7.17 -23.89
C PRO A 11 -15.91 -7.50 -23.09
N ALA A 12 -14.77 -6.88 -23.40
CA ALA A 12 -13.51 -7.06 -22.66
C ALA A 12 -13.45 -6.23 -21.36
N GLY A 13 -14.42 -5.35 -21.12
CA GLY A 13 -14.46 -4.48 -19.95
C GLY A 13 -13.26 -3.52 -19.88
N ARG A 14 -13.08 -2.90 -18.72
CA ARG A 14 -11.89 -2.10 -18.42
C ARG A 14 -10.74 -3.06 -18.11
N SER A 15 -9.59 -2.89 -18.77
CA SER A 15 -8.41 -3.75 -18.54
C SER A 15 -8.03 -3.79 -17.05
N PRO A 16 -7.83 -4.98 -16.46
CA PRO A 16 -7.43 -5.12 -15.07
C PRO A 16 -6.11 -4.39 -14.80
N GLY A 17 -6.03 -3.67 -13.68
CA GLY A 17 -4.81 -2.98 -13.27
C GLY A 17 -4.63 -1.56 -13.81
N VAL A 18 -5.49 -1.07 -14.71
CA VAL A 18 -5.45 0.34 -15.14
C VAL A 18 -5.91 1.22 -13.96
N PRO A 19 -5.03 2.06 -13.37
CA PRO A 19 -5.39 2.94 -12.26
C PRO A 19 -6.52 3.87 -12.66
N ASN A 20 -7.37 4.30 -11.73
CA ASN A 20 -8.39 5.29 -12.05
C ASN A 20 -7.72 6.55 -12.58
N ARG A 21 -8.17 7.06 -13.74
CA ARG A 21 -7.53 8.20 -14.42
C ARG A 21 -7.37 9.37 -13.46
N THR A 22 -8.43 9.68 -12.72
CA THR A 22 -8.47 10.68 -11.66
C THR A 22 -7.43 10.45 -10.55
N THR A 23 -7.18 9.20 -10.13
CA THR A 23 -6.20 8.88 -9.08
C THR A 23 -4.75 9.00 -9.57
N LYS A 24 -4.50 8.81 -10.87
CA LYS A 24 -3.20 9.07 -11.47
C LYS A 24 -2.94 10.57 -11.55
N ASP A 25 -3.90 11.31 -12.07
CA ASP A 25 -3.81 12.76 -12.27
C ASP A 25 -3.58 13.50 -10.94
N ILE A 26 -4.27 13.10 -9.86
CA ILE A 26 -4.07 13.67 -8.52
C ILE A 26 -2.66 13.39 -7.97
N ARG A 27 -2.14 12.17 -8.16
CA ARG A 27 -0.78 11.83 -7.68
C ARG A 27 0.29 12.63 -8.42
N GLU A 28 0.16 12.79 -9.72
CA GLU A 28 1.08 13.60 -10.53
C GLU A 28 1.00 15.08 -10.15
N PHE A 29 -0.20 15.60 -9.91
CA PHE A 29 -0.39 16.97 -9.42
C PHE A 29 0.28 17.20 -8.06
N ILE A 30 0.06 16.29 -7.09
CA ILE A 30 0.68 16.38 -5.76
C ILE A 30 2.20 16.28 -5.86
N ALA A 31 2.73 15.37 -6.68
CA ALA A 31 4.17 15.21 -6.87
C ALA A 31 4.81 16.48 -7.45
N LYS A 32 4.17 17.10 -8.46
CA LYS A 32 4.61 18.39 -9.01
C LYS A 32 4.56 19.49 -7.96
N LEU A 33 3.45 19.61 -7.23
CA LEU A 33 3.29 20.61 -6.18
C LEU A 33 4.40 20.51 -5.11
N ILE A 34 4.74 19.29 -4.67
CA ILE A 34 5.82 19.08 -3.70
C ILE A 34 7.18 19.44 -4.31
N GLY A 35 7.45 18.99 -5.55
CA GLY A 35 8.70 19.30 -6.25
C GLY A 35 8.93 20.80 -6.43
N ASP A 36 7.89 21.52 -6.84
CA ASP A 36 7.95 22.97 -7.07
C ASP A 36 8.15 23.78 -5.78
N ASN A 37 7.66 23.26 -4.64
CA ASN A 37 7.79 23.93 -3.34
C ASN A 37 8.99 23.45 -2.52
N MET A 38 9.78 22.47 -3.00
CA MET A 38 10.91 21.90 -2.26
C MET A 38 11.91 22.97 -1.81
N GLY A 39 12.19 23.96 -2.67
CA GLY A 39 13.09 25.08 -2.34
C GLY A 39 12.48 26.12 -1.39
N ARG A 40 11.15 26.23 -1.32
CA ARG A 40 10.45 27.14 -0.41
C ARG A 40 10.32 26.58 0.99
N ILE A 41 10.16 25.25 1.12
CA ILE A 41 9.99 24.57 2.41
C ILE A 41 11.11 24.89 3.40
N GLN A 42 12.36 25.01 2.94
CA GLN A 42 13.48 25.40 3.82
C GLN A 42 13.31 26.83 4.36
N ALA A 43 12.95 27.79 3.49
CA ALA A 43 12.72 29.17 3.89
C ALA A 43 11.50 29.29 4.83
N ASP A 44 10.44 28.52 4.57
CA ASP A 44 9.26 28.47 5.44
C ASP A 44 9.63 27.93 6.82
N LEU A 45 10.43 26.86 6.90
CA LEU A 45 10.94 26.32 8.16
C LEU A 45 11.80 27.33 8.92
N ASP A 46 12.66 28.08 8.24
CA ASP A 46 13.51 29.10 8.83
C ASP A 46 12.72 30.33 9.31
N SER A 47 11.54 30.56 8.74
CA SER A 47 10.61 31.63 9.15
C SER A 47 9.74 31.28 10.36
N LEU A 48 9.58 29.99 10.68
CA LEU A 48 8.76 29.53 11.80
C LEU A 48 9.39 29.86 13.16
N ASP A 49 8.55 30.00 14.17
CA ASP A 49 9.00 30.10 15.55
C ASP A 49 9.84 28.87 15.96
N PRO A 50 10.84 29.03 16.85
CA PRO A 50 11.79 27.96 17.17
C PRO A 50 11.12 26.65 17.61
N LYS A 51 10.02 26.75 18.36
CA LYS A 51 9.27 25.58 18.84
C LYS A 51 8.56 24.86 17.69
N ASP A 52 7.90 25.59 16.81
CA ASP A 52 7.15 25.01 15.68
C ASP A 52 8.09 24.41 14.64
N ARG A 53 9.25 25.04 14.43
CA ARG A 53 10.33 24.49 13.60
C ARG A 53 10.79 23.11 14.12
N LEU A 54 11.03 22.98 15.42
CA LEU A 54 11.44 21.71 16.03
C LEU A 54 10.36 20.63 15.91
N VAL A 55 9.08 20.99 16.13
CA VAL A 55 7.95 20.07 15.96
C VAL A 55 7.83 19.60 14.50
N MET A 56 8.05 20.50 13.54
CA MET A 56 7.95 20.14 12.14
C MET A 56 9.11 19.23 11.69
N ILE A 57 10.32 19.49 12.20
CA ILE A 57 11.48 18.62 12.00
C ILE A 57 11.23 17.23 12.62
N GLU A 58 10.67 17.15 13.82
CA GLU A 58 10.32 15.87 14.46
C GLU A 58 9.34 15.05 13.59
N LYS A 59 8.34 15.70 13.00
CA LYS A 59 7.39 15.04 12.09
C LYS A 59 8.06 14.53 10.82
N LEU A 60 8.96 15.30 10.22
CA LEU A 60 9.73 14.88 9.05
C LEU A 60 10.66 13.70 9.37
N MET A 61 11.25 13.68 10.56
CA MET A 61 12.15 12.61 11.02
C MET A 61 11.48 11.23 11.01
N GLN A 62 10.15 11.15 11.20
CA GLN A 62 9.40 9.89 11.17
C GLN A 62 9.41 9.20 9.80
N TYR A 63 9.67 9.96 8.73
CA TYR A 63 9.72 9.46 7.37
C TYR A 63 11.15 9.27 6.85
N CYS A 64 12.13 9.96 7.45
CA CYS A 64 13.54 9.84 7.08
C CYS A 64 14.29 8.76 7.87
N VAL A 65 13.91 8.55 9.13
CA VAL A 65 14.58 7.60 10.02
C VAL A 65 13.70 6.37 10.20
N PRO A 66 14.21 5.15 9.95
CA PRO A 66 13.47 3.93 10.21
C PRO A 66 13.16 3.84 11.70
N LYS A 67 11.88 3.98 12.06
CA LYS A 67 11.40 3.69 13.41
C LYS A 67 11.27 2.18 13.55
N MET A 68 11.77 1.65 14.66
CA MET A 68 11.54 0.25 15.03
C MET A 68 10.03 0.04 15.16
N GLN A 69 9.44 -0.76 14.27
CA GLN A 69 8.02 -1.10 14.37
C GLN A 69 7.81 -1.94 15.62
N SER A 70 6.76 -1.64 16.38
CA SER A 70 6.32 -2.53 17.46
C SER A 70 5.99 -3.89 16.85
N VAL A 71 6.70 -4.94 17.26
CA VAL A 71 6.36 -6.30 16.87
C VAL A 71 5.00 -6.61 17.48
N ALA A 72 3.95 -6.54 16.66
CA ALA A 72 2.70 -7.18 16.98
C ALA A 72 2.98 -8.68 16.92
N ILE A 73 2.92 -9.35 18.06
CA ILE A 73 2.94 -10.81 18.09
C ILE A 73 1.60 -11.23 17.49
N GLU A 74 1.58 -11.41 16.17
CA GLU A 74 0.49 -12.15 15.54
C GLU A 74 0.67 -13.59 15.99
N GLU A 75 -0.16 -14.04 16.94
CA GLU A 75 -0.35 -15.46 17.22
C GLU A 75 -0.85 -16.10 15.92
N THR A 76 0.08 -16.54 15.08
CA THR A 76 -0.23 -17.46 14.01
C THR A 76 -0.71 -18.73 14.69
N GLU A 77 -2.03 -18.90 14.82
CA GLU A 77 -2.65 -20.15 15.22
C GLU A 77 -2.06 -21.24 14.33
N LYS A 78 -1.16 -22.06 14.89
CA LYS A 78 -0.62 -23.24 14.21
C LYS A 78 -1.79 -24.20 14.05
N LYS A 79 -2.47 -24.14 12.91
CA LYS A 79 -3.53 -25.09 12.55
C LYS A 79 -2.91 -26.49 12.44
N ASN A 80 -3.04 -27.24 13.54
CA ASN A 80 -2.95 -28.68 13.72
C ASN A 80 -2.27 -29.48 12.58
N THR A 81 -0.94 -29.50 12.63
CA THR A 81 -0.03 -30.36 11.86
C THR A 81 -0.34 -31.86 11.99
N ALA A 82 -0.95 -32.31 13.09
CA ALA A 82 -1.23 -33.72 13.34
C ALA A 82 -2.19 -34.35 12.32
N LEU A 83 -3.21 -33.60 11.85
CA LEU A 83 -4.16 -34.11 10.85
C LEU A 83 -3.52 -34.23 9.46
N GLU A 84 -2.66 -33.29 9.09
CA GLU A 84 -1.89 -33.34 7.84
C GLU A 84 -0.87 -34.48 7.85
N LEU A 85 -0.18 -34.71 8.99
CA LEU A 85 0.73 -35.85 9.16
C LEU A 85 0.02 -37.20 9.10
N LEU A 86 -1.19 -37.30 9.66
CA LEU A 86 -2.01 -38.52 9.56
C LEU A 86 -2.49 -38.78 8.12
N ARG A 87 -2.89 -37.74 7.39
CA ARG A 87 -3.25 -37.86 5.96
C ARG A 87 -2.06 -38.32 5.11
N TYR A 88 -0.89 -37.76 5.38
CA TYR A 88 0.34 -38.14 4.69
C TYR A 88 0.70 -39.62 4.96
N THR A 89 0.68 -40.06 6.22
CA THR A 89 1.00 -41.46 6.57
C THR A 89 -0.04 -42.46 6.04
N ALA A 90 -1.33 -42.11 6.03
CA ALA A 90 -2.38 -42.93 5.44
C ALA A 90 -2.22 -43.11 3.92
N SER A 91 -1.72 -42.09 3.21
CA SER A 91 -1.44 -42.16 1.77
C SER A 91 -0.33 -43.15 1.42
N TYR A 92 0.69 -43.28 2.26
CA TYR A 92 1.80 -44.22 2.03
C TYR A 92 1.40 -45.69 2.24
N LYS A 93 0.45 -45.96 3.14
CA LYS A 93 0.01 -47.33 3.44
C LYS A 93 -0.83 -47.96 2.32
N ASN A 94 -1.31 -47.17 1.36
CA ASN A 94 -2.19 -47.62 0.27
C ASN A 94 -1.43 -47.81 -1.07
N LYS A 95 -0.10 -47.73 -1.05
CA LYS A 95 0.79 -47.85 -2.23
C LYS A 95 1.71 -49.07 -2.21
N ASN A 96 1.58 -49.95 -1.21
CA ASN A 96 2.18 -51.29 -1.14
C ASN A 96 1.06 -52.32 -1.00
#